data_AF-A0A1G9M7H0-F1
#
_entry.id   AF-A0A1G9M7H0-F1
#
_cell.length_a   1.000
_cell.length_b   1.000
_cell.length_c   1.000
_cell.angle_alpha   90.00
_cell.angle_beta   90.00
_cell.angle_gamma   90.00
#
_symmetry.space_group_name_H-M   'P 1'
#
loop_
_entity.id
_entity.type
_entity.pdbx_description
1 polymer ?
#
loop_
_entity_poly.entity_id
_entity_poly.type
_entity_poly.pdbx_seq_one_letter_code
_entity_poly.pdbx_strand_id
1 'polypeptide(L)' 'MPVTPSELQQQVDDILSTPAGTLTEEAEQLARAHEVLAEALNTD' A
#
# COMPACT_ATOMS: atom_id res chain seq x y z
N MET A 1 1.65 -16.72 -7.13
CA MET A 1 0.74 -17.21 -6.08
C MET A 1 -0.14 -16.03 -5.70
N PRO A 2 -1.46 -16.19 -5.56
CA PRO A 2 -2.32 -15.08 -5.14
C PRO A 2 -1.85 -14.57 -3.78
N VAL A 3 -1.74 -13.25 -3.63
CA VAL A 3 -1.38 -12.60 -2.37
C VAL A 3 -2.54 -12.80 -1.40
N THR A 4 -2.27 -13.29 -0.19
CA THR A 4 -3.34 -13.44 0.80
C THR A 4 -3.77 -12.06 1.34
N PRO A 5 -5.02 -11.91 1.82
CA PRO A 5 -5.47 -10.66 2.42
C PRO A 5 -4.58 -10.17 3.58
N SER A 6 -4.02 -11.09 4.37
CA SER A 6 -3.10 -10.77 5.47
C SER A 6 -1.74 -10.24 4.98
N GLU A 7 -1.20 -10.80 3.90
CA GLU A 7 0.05 -10.31 3.30
C GLU A 7 -0.15 -8.96 2.63
N LEU A 8 -1.32 -8.74 2.02
CA LEU A 8 -1.70 -7.46 1.43
C LEU A 8 -1.83 -6.38 2.50
N GLN A 9 -2.47 -6.70 3.62
CA GLN A 9 -2.62 -5.78 4.75
C GLN A 9 -1.27 -5.40 5.34
N GLN A 10 -0.37 -6.37 5.54
CA GLN A 10 0.98 -6.09 6.04
C GLN A 10 1.75 -5.14 5.10
N GLN A 11 1.64 -5.32 3.78
CA GLN A 11 2.31 -4.43 2.82
C GLN A 11 1.79 -3.00 2.86
N VAL A 12 0.46 -2.83 3.00
CA VAL A 12 -0.13 -1.50 3.14
C VAL A 12 0.30 -0.85 4.46
N ASP A 13 0.27 -1.59 5.55
CA ASP A 13 0.70 -1.10 6.86
C ASP A 13 2.19 -0.70 6.85
N ASP A 14 3.05 -1.46 6.18
CA ASP A 14 4.47 -1.14 6.03
C ASP A 14 4.66 0.19 5.27
N ILE A 15 3.91 0.42 4.18
CA ILE A 15 3.96 1.68 3.42
C ILE A 15 3.53 2.87 4.28
N LEU A 16 2.42 2.73 5.01
CA LEU A 16 1.84 3.80 5.81
C LEU A 16 2.56 4.00 7.16
N SER A 17 3.34 3.02 7.62
CA SER A 17 4.14 3.13 8.85
C SER A 17 5.34 4.07 8.71
N THR A 18 5.75 4.37 7.47
CA THR A 18 6.85 5.30 7.22
C THR A 18 6.39 6.73 7.53
N PRO A 19 7.04 7.46 8.45
CA PRO A 19 6.65 8.84 8.74
C PRO A 19 6.83 9.73 7.51
N ALA A 20 5.79 10.50 7.14
CA ALA A 20 5.89 11.56 6.15
C ALA A 20 6.22 12.89 6.84
N GLY A 21 7.20 13.63 6.31
CA GLY A 21 7.58 14.96 6.77
C GLY A 21 6.80 16.08 6.07
N THR A 22 6.15 15.78 4.95
CA THR A 22 5.34 16.73 4.17
C THR A 22 4.04 16.09 3.65
N LEU A 23 3.06 16.94 3.28
CA LEU A 23 1.82 16.48 2.65
C LEU A 23 2.06 15.81 1.29
N THR A 24 3.10 16.21 0.56
CA THR A 24 3.48 15.57 -0.70
C THR A 24 3.96 14.15 -0.46
N GLU A 25 4.82 13.93 0.54
CA GLU A 25 5.30 12.60 0.93
C GLU A 25 4.16 11.70 1.43
N GLU A 26 3.21 12.26 2.20
CA GLU A 26 2.01 11.55 2.65
C GLU A 26 1.13 11.13 1.46
N ALA A 27 0.93 12.03 0.49
CA ALA A 27 0.18 11.72 -0.73
C ALA A 27 0.86 10.62 -1.57
N GLU A 28 2.19 10.64 -1.67
CA GLU A 28 2.97 9.60 -2.37
C GLU A 28 2.91 8.24 -1.64
N GLN A 29 2.87 8.23 -0.31
CA GLN A 29 2.66 7.00 0.47
C GLN A 29 1.27 6.43 0.22
N LEU A 30 0.24 7.27 0.27
CA LEU A 30 -1.14 6.86 -0.01
C LEU A 30 -1.31 6.33 -1.45
N ALA A 31 -0.67 6.98 -2.43
CA ALA A 31 -0.68 6.53 -3.82
C ALA A 31 -0.08 5.12 -3.96
N ARG A 32 1.07 4.86 -3.30
CA ARG A 32 1.71 3.53 -3.29
C ARG A 32 0.84 2.47 -2.63
N ALA A 33 0.24 2.78 -1.48
CA ALA A 33 -0.68 1.86 -0.82
C ALA A 33 -1.89 1.53 -1.71
N HIS A 34 -2.43 2.53 -2.41
CA HIS A 34 -3.52 2.35 -3.36
C HIS A 34 -3.11 1.47 -4.56
N GLU A 35 -1.91 1.66 -5.12
CA GLU A 35 -1.39 0.82 -6.22
C GLU A 35 -1.31 -0.65 -5.82
N VAL A 36 -0.78 -0.96 -4.63
CA VAL A 36 -0.69 -2.33 -4.12
C VAL A 36 -2.08 -2.98 -3.97
N LEU A 37 -3.06 -2.24 -3.46
CA LEU A 37 -4.45 -2.71 -3.38
C LEU A 37 -5.07 -2.93 -4.76
N ALA A 38 -4.83 -2.01 -5.70
CA ALA A 38 -5.34 -2.10 -7.06
C ALA A 38 -4.74 -3.29 -7.82
N GLU A 39 -3.44 -3.56 -7.65
CA GLU A 39 -2.79 -4.71 -8.27
C GLU A 39 -3.38 -6.02 -7.72
N ALA A 40 -3.58 -6.12 -6.40
CA ALA A 40 -4.20 -7.29 -5.79
C ALA A 40 -5.62 -7.55 -6.31
N LEU A 41 -6.42 -6.50 -6.54
CA LEU A 41 -7.78 -6.61 -7.09
C LEU A 41 -7.83 -6.97 -8.58
N ASN A 42 -6.81 -6.60 -9.36
CA ASN A 42 -6.76 -6.87 -10.80
C ASN A 42 -6.05 -8.19 -11.15
N THR A 43 -5.34 -8.80 -10.19
CA THR A 43 -4.58 -10.04 -10.37
C THR A 43 -5.37 -11.29 -9.93
N ASP A 44 -6.61 -11.13 -9.46
CA ASP A 44 -7.57 -12.20 -9.11
C ASP A 44 -8.40 -12.64 -10.34
#